data_AF-A0A3C1CFA6-F1
#
_entry.id   AF-A0A3C1CFA6-F1
#
_cell.length_a   1.000
_cell.length_b   1.000
_cell.length_c   1.000
_cell.angle_alpha   90.00
_cell.angle_beta   90.00
_cell.angle_gamma   90.00
#
_symmetry.space_group_name_H-M   'P 1'
#
loop_
_entity.id
_entity.type
_entity.pdbx_description
1 polymer ?
#
loop_
_entity_poly.entity_id
_entity_poly.type
_entity_poly.pdbx_seq_one_letter_code
_entity_poly.pdbx_strand_id
1 'polypeptide(L)' 'IDFIDMEVRENRDKVASALRSALARDKTRTQVFDISDLGLVEMTRKRISEGLVEALSTTCPMCEGRGIVLDESLL' A
#
# COMPACT_ATOMS: atom_id res chain seq x y z
N ILE A 1 -1.21 2.75 3.40
CA ILE A 1 0.19 3.21 3.29
C ILE A 1 0.61 3.66 4.68
N ASP A 2 1.74 3.16 5.15
CA ASP A 2 2.28 3.47 6.48
C ASP A 2 3.47 4.41 6.30
N PHE A 3 3.29 5.69 6.64
CA PHE A 3 4.36 6.69 6.54
C PHE A 3 5.12 6.76 7.87
N ILE A 4 6.35 7.27 7.83
CA ILE A 4 7.12 7.52 9.06
C ILE A 4 6.33 8.47 9.98
N ASP A 5 6.36 8.19 11.28
CA ASP A 5 5.68 8.97 12.30
C ASP A 5 6.03 10.46 12.24
N MET A 6 5.00 11.29 12.33
CA MET A 6 5.10 12.74 12.28
C MET A 6 4.29 13.36 13.40
N GLU A 7 4.97 13.92 14.40
CA GLU A 7 4.32 14.62 15.52
C GLU A 7 3.56 15.86 15.02
N VAL A 8 4.22 16.66 14.17
CA VAL A 8 3.68 17.91 13.61
C VAL A 8 2.63 17.60 12.56
N ARG A 9 1.38 18.02 12.81
CA ARG A 9 0.24 17.83 11.88
C ARG A 9 0.49 18.42 10.50
N GLU A 10 1.13 19.59 10.43
CA GLU A 10 1.45 20.24 9.15
C GLU A 10 2.34 19.35 8.24
N ASN A 11 3.22 18.54 8.82
CA ASN A 11 4.05 17.60 8.05
C ASN A 11 3.19 16.47 7.46
N ARG A 12 2.22 15.96 8.23
CA ARG A 12 1.25 14.96 7.76
C ARG A 12 0.44 15.50 6.58
N ASP A 13 -0.05 16.72 6.70
CA ASP A 13 -0.83 17.40 5.65
C ASP A 13 0.02 17.61 4.37
N LYS A 14 1.28 18.01 4.52
CA LYS A 14 2.23 18.15 3.39
C LYS A 14 2.45 16.82 2.67
N VAL A 15 2.66 15.73 3.40
CA VAL A 15 2.84 14.38 2.81
C VAL A 15 1.56 13.92 2.10
N ALA A 16 0.39 14.07 2.73
CA ALA A 16 -0.89 13.71 2.13
C ALA A 16 -1.15 14.53 0.85
N SER A 17 -0.88 15.83 0.88
CA SER A 17 -1.00 16.72 -0.28
C SER A 17 -0.06 16.31 -1.41
N ALA A 18 1.22 16.05 -1.11
CA ALA A 18 2.19 15.59 -2.09
C ALA A 18 1.77 14.26 -2.74
N LEU A 19 1.24 13.31 -1.96
CA LEU A 19 0.71 12.05 -2.47
C LEU A 19 -0.48 12.28 -3.42
N ARG A 20 -1.44 13.13 -3.05
CA ARG A 20 -2.58 13.51 -3.91
C ARG A 20 -2.10 14.13 -5.22
N SER A 21 -1.16 15.08 -5.16
CA SER A 21 -0.61 15.75 -6.34
C SER A 21 0.14 14.78 -7.26
N ALA A 22 0.91 13.84 -6.70
CA ALA A 22 1.61 12.82 -7.47
C ALA A 22 0.63 11.91 -8.24
N LEU A 23 -0.48 11.53 -7.59
CA LEU A 23 -1.52 10.67 -8.15
C LEU A 23 -2.49 11.39 -9.09
N ALA A 24 -2.50 12.72 -9.13
CA ALA A 24 -3.38 13.50 -10.01
C ALA A 24 -3.14 13.24 -11.51
N ARG A 25 -1.96 12.71 -11.87
CA ARG A 25 -1.60 12.33 -13.25
C ARG A 25 -2.00 10.90 -13.60
N ASP A 26 -2.44 10.09 -12.62
CA ASP A 26 -2.93 8.75 -12.88
C ASP A 26 -4.26 8.83 -13.64
N LYS A 27 -4.34 8.14 -14.78
CA LYS A 27 -5.54 8.13 -15.64
C LYS A 27 -6.70 7.35 -15.00
N THR A 28 -6.43 6.56 -13.96
CA THR A 28 -7.41 5.74 -13.25
C THR A 28 -7.94 6.47 -12.02
N ARG A 29 -9.23 6.27 -11.70
CA ARG A 29 -9.84 6.93 -10.54
C ARG A 29 -9.12 6.48 -9.27
N THR A 30 -8.57 7.46 -8.55
CA THR A 30 -7.87 7.25 -7.29
C THR A 30 -8.49 8.13 -6.22
N GLN A 31 -8.67 7.60 -5.01
CA GLN A 31 -9.11 8.36 -3.83
C GLN A 31 -8.09 8.13 -2.73
N VAL A 32 -7.66 9.20 -2.10
CA VAL A 32 -6.69 9.19 -0.99
C VAL A 32 -7.37 9.87 0.19
N PHE A 33 -7.31 9.27 1.37
CA PHE A 33 -7.78 9.89 2.62
C PHE A 33 -6.64 10.57 3.36
N ASP A 34 -6.95 11.38 4.37
CA ASP A 34 -5.93 11.95 5.24
C ASP A 34 -5.25 10.85 6.08
N ILE A 35 -4.10 11.19 6.68
CA ILE A 35 -3.42 10.29 7.60
C ILE A 35 -4.29 10.13 8.85
N SER A 36 -4.68 8.90 9.16
CA SER A 36 -5.47 8.57 10.34
C SER A 36 -4.69 8.78 11.65
N ASP A 37 -5.38 8.72 12.79
CA ASP A 37 -4.75 8.80 14.11
C ASP A 37 -3.82 7.61 14.40
N LEU A 38 -3.96 6.51 13.67
CA LEU A 38 -3.06 5.36 13.71
C LEU A 38 -1.83 5.52 12.80
N GLY A 39 -1.65 6.68 12.15
CA GLY A 39 -0.52 6.93 11.25
C GLY A 39 -0.70 6.39 9.82
N LEU A 40 -1.84 5.75 9.53
CA LEU A 40 -2.09 5.10 8.25
C LEU A 40 -2.82 6.01 7.27
N VAL A 41 -2.40 5.98 6.01
CA VAL A 41 -3.16 6.53 4.87
C VAL A 41 -3.91 5.42 4.15
N GLU A 42 -5.22 5.58 4.08
CA GLU A 42 -6.08 4.73 3.27
C GLU A 42 -6.26 5.32 1.87
N MET A 43 -6.31 4.46 0.85
CA MET A 43 -6.58 4.89 -0.51
C MET A 43 -7.25 3.78 -1.33
N THR A 44 -7.99 4.17 -2.35
CA THR A 44 -8.49 3.27 -3.38
C THR A 44 -7.96 3.69 -4.75
N ARG A 45 -7.68 2.70 -5.60
CA ARG A 45 -7.31 2.91 -7.00
C ARG A 45 -8.12 1.95 -7.86
N LYS A 46 -8.83 2.47 -8.87
CA LYS A 46 -9.65 1.65 -9.76
C LYS A 46 -8.77 0.67 -10.54
N ARG A 47 -9.06 -0.63 -10.42
CA ARG A 47 -8.45 -1.68 -11.25
C ARG A 47 -8.98 -1.57 -12.68
N ILE A 48 -8.09 -1.46 -13.66
CA ILE A 48 -8.43 -1.40 -15.10
C ILE A 48 -7.96 -2.66 -15.82
N SER A 49 -6.81 -3.21 -15.43
CA SER A 49 -6.27 -4.46 -15.94
C SER A 49 -5.74 -5.30 -14.78
N GLU A 50 -5.29 -6.50 -15.11
CA GLU A 50 -4.48 -7.32 -14.21
C GLU A 50 -3.20 -6.57 -13.80
N GLY A 51 -2.80 -6.73 -12.55
CA GLY A 51 -1.57 -6.15 -12.02
C GLY A 51 -0.34 -6.91 -12.52
N LEU A 52 0.84 -6.29 -12.42
CA LEU A 52 2.09 -6.90 -12.88
C LEU A 52 2.41 -8.20 -12.17
N VAL A 53 2.15 -8.27 -10.85
CA VAL A 53 2.42 -9.48 -10.06
C VAL A 53 1.52 -10.61 -10.54
N GLU A 54 0.22 -10.36 -10.70
CA GLU A 54 -0.70 -11.39 -11.19
C GLU A 54 -0.38 -11.84 -12.62
N ALA A 55 0.03 -10.92 -13.49
CA ALA A 55 0.33 -11.24 -14.88
C ALA A 55 1.70 -11.93 -15.08
N LEU A 56 2.67 -11.71 -14.19
CA LEU A 56 4.07 -12.12 -14.39
C LEU A 56 4.60 -13.10 -13.34
N SER A 57 3.76 -13.57 -12.41
CA SER A 57 4.18 -14.48 -11.36
C SER A 57 3.19 -15.63 -11.16
N THR A 58 3.66 -16.67 -10.47
CA THR A 58 2.84 -17.78 -10.00
C THR A 58 3.00 -17.91 -8.49
N THR A 59 1.99 -18.48 -7.83
CA THR A 59 2.05 -18.72 -6.38
C THR A 59 3.21 -19.64 -6.03
N CYS A 60 4.02 -19.26 -5.04
CA CYS A 60 5.14 -20.07 -4.57
C CYS A 60 4.62 -21.41 -3.99
N PRO A 61 5.11 -22.58 -4.47
CA PRO A 61 4.61 -23.87 -4.00
C PRO A 61 5.10 -24.24 -2.59
N MET A 62 6.18 -23.62 -2.10
CA MET A 62 6.77 -23.94 -0.79
C MET A 62 6.03 -23.27 0.36
N CYS A 63 5.65 -22.00 0.18
CA CYS A 63 4.99 -21.20 1.23
C CYS A 63 3.56 -20.84 0.86
N GLU A 64 3.04 -21.30 -0.28
CA GLU A 64 1.69 -21.02 -0.78
C GLU A 64 1.37 -19.52 -0.84
N GLY A 65 2.38 -18.69 -1.13
CA GLY A 65 2.25 -17.24 -1.17
C GLY A 65 2.29 -16.53 0.19
N ARG A 66 2.45 -17.26 1.31
CA ARG A 66 2.55 -16.65 2.66
C ARG A 66 3.82 -15.84 2.87
N GLY A 67 4.88 -16.10 2.10
CA GLY A 67 6.19 -15.46 2.28
C GLY A 67 6.95 -15.91 3.55
N ILE A 68 6.44 -16.92 4.27
CA ILE A 68 7.02 -17.44 5.51
C ILE A 68 6.94 -18.97 5.46
N VAL A 69 8.04 -19.64 5.86
CA VAL A 69 8.09 -21.08 6.11
C VAL A 69 8.30 -21.26 7.62
N LEU A 70 7.44 -22.04 8.25
CA LEU A 70 7.54 -22.34 9.67
C LEU A 70 8.47 -23.52 9.88
N ASP A 71 9.24 -23.48 10.96
CA ASP A 71 10.01 -24.63 11.40
C ASP A 71 9.05 -25.63 12.06
N GLU A 72 8.88 -26.81 11.43
CA GLU A 72 8.00 -27.86 11.92
C GLU A 72 8.44 -28.43 13.27
N SER A 73 9.71 -28.29 13.65
CA SER A 73 10.20 -28.77 14.95
C SER A 73 9.72 -27.91 16.13
N LEU A 74 9.18 -26.72 15.86
CA LEU A 74 8.65 -25.79 16.86
C LEU A 74 7.11 -25.87 17.02
N LEU A 75 6.45 -26.76 16.27
CA LEU A 75 5.01 -27.05 16.33
C LEU A 75 4.74 -28.35 17.10
#